data_AF-A0A6A1VHA0-F1
#
_entry.id   AF-A0A6A1VHA0-F1
#
_cell.length_a   1.000
_cell.length_b   1.000
_cell.length_c   1.000
_cell.angle_alpha   90.00
_cell.angle_beta   90.00
_cell.angle_gamma   90.00
#
_symmetry.space_group_name_H-M   'P 1'
#
loop_
_entity.id
_entity.type
_entity.pdbx_description
1 polymer ?
#
loop_
_entity_poly.entity_id
_entity_poly.type
_entity_poly.pdbx_seq_one_letter_code
_entity_poly.pdbx_strand_id
1 'polypeptide(L)'
;MEVLVNSYHHQGVKRLAQRFVPMAFAPDGLIEGFYDPDAYNPDEGKFIMGLQFHPERMRQSDSDEFDYPGCPFAYQEFVKAVIAYQKRLNSSKSVPAGPVILDQEMEKKRKVILRSFSLAKNIYTTGRGTLPWKESELQAGAEFLEAEADGRNSERMQVLHREIEVECRERRVSKESVMGKMSVEQLSDFMSFYHMMAQICSETLERKLNGIVNDPDS
;
A
#
# COMPACT_ATOMS: atom_id res chain seq x y z
N MET A 1 -2.05 -19.88 23.25
CA MET A 1 -3.23 -19.26 22.59
C MET A 1 -3.21 -19.75 21.16
N GLU A 2 -4.36 -20.15 20.63
CA GLU A 2 -4.49 -20.67 19.26
C GLU A 2 -5.31 -19.69 18.43
N VAL A 3 -4.94 -19.51 17.16
CA VAL A 3 -5.59 -18.60 16.22
C VAL A 3 -5.74 -19.33 14.89
N LEU A 4 -6.93 -19.24 14.29
CA LEU A 4 -7.19 -19.74 12.95
C LEU A 4 -6.73 -18.70 11.92
N VAL A 5 -6.05 -19.17 10.88
CA VAL A 5 -5.50 -18.36 9.80
C VAL A 5 -5.67 -19.09 8.46
N ASN A 6 -5.56 -18.34 7.36
CA ASN A 6 -5.47 -18.93 6.04
C ASN A 6 -4.06 -19.49 5.74
N SER A 7 -3.94 -20.29 4.69
CA SER A 7 -2.63 -20.76 4.20
C SER A 7 -2.62 -20.77 2.67
N TYR A 8 -1.71 -20.00 2.08
CA TYR A 8 -1.53 -19.84 0.64
C TYR A 8 -0.05 -19.79 0.27
N HIS A 9 0.71 -20.82 0.60
CA HIS A 9 2.15 -20.88 0.30
C HIS A 9 2.57 -22.33 -0.01
N HIS A 10 3.50 -22.47 -0.95
CA HIS A 10 4.13 -23.76 -1.29
C HIS A 10 5.54 -23.90 -0.69
N GLN A 11 6.06 -22.81 -0.11
CA GLN A 11 7.35 -22.75 0.55
C GLN A 11 7.12 -22.37 2.01
N GLY A 12 8.11 -22.67 2.84
CA GLY A 12 8.06 -22.35 4.26
C GLY A 12 9.47 -22.29 4.85
N VAL A 13 9.57 -21.71 6.05
CA VAL A 13 10.87 -21.50 6.71
C VAL A 13 11.43 -22.82 7.22
N LYS A 14 12.49 -23.32 6.57
CA LYS A 14 13.22 -24.52 7.01
C LYS A 14 14.14 -24.26 8.21
N ARG A 15 14.83 -23.11 8.21
CA ARG A 15 15.72 -22.69 9.28
C ARG A 15 15.64 -21.18 9.41
N LEU A 16 15.12 -20.72 10.54
CA LEU A 16 15.05 -19.31 10.86
C LEU A 16 16.45 -18.77 11.21
N ALA A 17 16.77 -17.55 10.79
CA ALA A 17 18.04 -16.94 11.14
C ALA A 17 18.13 -16.68 12.66
N GLN A 18 19.32 -16.80 13.24
CA GLN A 18 19.54 -16.79 14.69
C GLN A 18 19.05 -15.50 15.40
N ARG A 19 18.97 -14.39 14.66
CA ARG A 19 18.45 -13.12 15.15
C ARG A 19 16.95 -13.14 15.43
N PHE A 20 16.19 -13.98 14.72
CA PHE A 20 14.73 -14.01 14.86
C PHE A 20 14.28 -15.12 15.80
N VAL A 21 13.17 -14.85 16.49
CA VAL A 21 12.51 -15.79 17.39
C VAL A 21 11.17 -16.21 16.77
N PRO A 22 10.89 -17.51 16.62
CA PRO A 22 9.58 -17.96 16.14
C PRO A 22 8.52 -17.69 17.23
N MET A 23 7.33 -17.27 16.81
CA MET A 23 6.23 -16.93 17.72
C MET A 23 4.92 -17.65 17.39
N ALA A 24 4.79 -18.22 16.19
CA ALA A 24 3.65 -19.02 15.79
C ALA A 24 4.11 -20.24 15.01
N PHE A 25 3.44 -21.36 15.27
CA PHE A 25 3.69 -22.65 14.62
C PHE A 25 2.37 -23.25 14.14
N ALA A 26 2.38 -23.85 12.96
CA ALA A 26 1.31 -24.72 12.51
C ALA A 26 1.38 -26.09 13.25
N PRO A 27 0.31 -26.91 13.21
CA PRO A 27 0.27 -28.22 13.88
C PRO A 27 1.36 -29.20 13.42
N ASP A 28 1.88 -29.03 12.21
CA ASP A 28 2.99 -29.82 11.64
C ASP A 28 4.39 -29.31 12.05
N GLY A 29 4.44 -28.23 12.83
CA GLY A 29 5.67 -27.59 13.32
C GLY A 29 6.25 -26.54 12.37
N LEU A 30 5.61 -26.23 11.24
CA LEU A 30 6.05 -25.15 10.36
C LEU A 30 5.95 -23.79 11.07
N ILE A 31 6.97 -22.95 10.93
CA ILE A 31 6.95 -21.59 11.49
C ILE A 31 6.01 -20.73 10.64
N GLU A 32 4.93 -20.26 11.28
CA GLU A 32 3.90 -19.41 10.67
C GLU A 32 4.09 -17.92 11.00
N GLY A 33 4.92 -17.62 12.01
CA GLY A 33 5.25 -16.25 12.38
C GLY A 33 6.51 -16.16 13.23
N PHE A 34 7.23 -15.05 13.08
CA PHE A 34 8.46 -14.76 13.83
C PHE A 34 8.63 -13.25 14.01
N TYR A 35 9.51 -12.87 14.94
CA TYR A 35 9.84 -11.46 15.19
C TYR A 35 11.31 -11.31 15.55
N ASP A 36 11.80 -10.07 15.55
CA ASP A 36 13.13 -9.71 16.03
C ASP A 36 13.02 -9.15 17.46
N PRO A 37 13.57 -9.83 18.49
CA PRO A 37 13.45 -9.38 19.87
C PRO A 37 14.14 -8.03 20.12
N ASP A 38 15.17 -7.68 19.35
CA ASP A 38 15.88 -6.40 19.53
C ASP A 38 15.15 -5.23 18.84
N ALA A 39 14.24 -5.54 17.92
CA ALA A 39 13.50 -4.57 17.11
C ALA A 39 11.98 -4.70 17.21
N TYR A 40 11.47 -5.42 18.21
CA TYR A 40 10.05 -5.56 18.49
C TYR A 40 9.72 -4.97 19.86
N ASN A 41 9.26 -3.72 19.83
CA ASN A 41 8.65 -3.04 20.98
C ASN A 41 7.64 -2.03 20.44
N PRO A 42 6.37 -2.45 20.24
CA PRO A 42 5.33 -1.57 19.72
C PRO A 42 5.11 -0.31 20.56
N ASP A 43 5.30 -0.37 21.88
CA ASP A 43 5.16 0.79 22.76
C ASP A 43 6.25 1.85 22.54
N GLU A 44 7.45 1.43 22.12
CA GLU A 44 8.56 2.32 21.77
C GLU A 44 8.59 2.69 20.28
N GLY A 45 7.71 2.13 19.46
CA GLY A 45 7.72 2.33 18.01
C GLY A 45 8.83 1.58 17.28
N LYS A 46 9.15 0.37 17.75
CA LYS A 46 9.98 -0.61 17.05
C LYS A 46 9.09 -1.79 16.64
N PHE A 47 9.15 -2.19 15.38
CA PHE A 47 8.30 -3.27 14.89
C PHE A 47 8.97 -4.05 13.76
N ILE A 48 9.32 -5.30 14.03
CA ILE A 48 9.67 -6.29 13.02
C ILE A 48 8.95 -7.59 13.36
N MET A 49 8.03 -7.98 12.48
CA MET A 49 7.27 -9.22 12.54
C MET A 49 7.13 -9.76 11.12
N GLY A 50 7.37 -11.06 10.95
CA GLY A 50 7.08 -11.80 9.72
C GLY A 50 5.96 -12.77 9.98
N LEU A 51 5.00 -12.86 9.05
CA LEU A 51 3.90 -13.80 9.06
C LEU A 51 3.90 -14.56 7.73
N GLN A 52 3.63 -15.86 7.78
CA GLN A 52 3.56 -16.72 6.60
C GLN A 52 2.15 -16.78 6.01
N PHE A 53 1.12 -16.66 6.86
CA PHE A 53 -0.27 -16.48 6.45
C PHE A 53 -0.54 -15.05 5.97
N HIS A 54 -1.72 -14.86 5.34
CA HIS A 54 -2.14 -13.62 4.68
C HIS A 54 -3.28 -12.94 5.45
N PRO A 55 -3.00 -12.13 6.49
CA PRO A 55 -4.06 -11.45 7.26
C PRO A 55 -4.88 -10.46 6.43
N GLU A 56 -4.34 -9.97 5.31
CA GLU A 56 -5.02 -9.05 4.40
C GLU A 56 -6.14 -9.72 3.61
N ARG A 57 -6.02 -11.04 3.39
CA ARG A 57 -7.01 -11.86 2.69
C ARG A 57 -8.12 -12.37 3.61
N MET A 58 -8.00 -12.16 4.91
CA MET A 58 -8.99 -12.53 5.91
C MET A 58 -9.87 -11.35 6.35
N ARG A 59 -9.72 -10.19 5.69
CA ARG A 59 -10.58 -9.03 5.88
C ARG A 59 -11.70 -9.06 4.87
N GLN A 60 -12.94 -8.87 5.32
CA GLN A 60 -14.08 -8.82 4.42
C GLN A 60 -14.05 -7.55 3.56
N SER A 61 -14.44 -7.68 2.29
CA SER A 61 -14.34 -6.62 1.28
C SER A 61 -15.11 -5.34 1.61
N ASP A 62 -16.20 -5.47 2.38
CA ASP A 62 -17.20 -4.42 2.64
C ASP A 62 -17.38 -4.11 4.14
N SER A 63 -16.52 -4.65 5.00
CA SER A 63 -16.60 -4.40 6.44
C SER A 63 -15.21 -4.33 7.09
N ASP A 64 -15.18 -3.86 8.35
CA ASP A 64 -13.98 -3.93 9.19
C ASP A 64 -13.87 -5.26 9.94
N GLU A 65 -14.71 -6.24 9.58
CA GLU A 65 -14.69 -7.56 10.15
C GLU A 65 -13.65 -8.45 9.47
N PHE A 66 -13.16 -9.41 10.24
CA PHE A 66 -12.21 -10.42 9.81
C PHE A 66 -12.81 -11.80 10.02
N ASP A 67 -12.39 -12.77 9.21
CA ASP A 67 -12.88 -14.14 9.26
C ASP A 67 -12.66 -14.79 10.64
N TYR A 68 -11.56 -14.41 11.31
CA TYR A 68 -11.23 -14.90 12.65
C TYR A 68 -10.89 -13.76 13.60
N PRO A 69 -11.24 -13.87 14.90
CA PRO A 69 -11.04 -12.81 15.88
C PRO A 69 -9.56 -12.47 16.12
N GLY A 70 -8.62 -13.36 15.75
CA GLY A 70 -7.19 -13.13 15.91
C GLY A 70 -6.52 -12.38 14.76
N CYS A 71 -7.16 -12.28 13.59
CA CYS A 71 -6.58 -11.62 12.42
C CYS A 71 -6.26 -10.12 12.63
N PRO A 72 -7.08 -9.33 13.36
CA PRO A 72 -6.79 -7.91 13.56
C PRO A 72 -5.53 -7.63 14.38
N PHE A 73 -5.06 -8.57 15.22
CA PHE A 73 -3.99 -8.29 16.19
C PHE A 73 -2.68 -7.84 15.54
N ALA A 74 -2.29 -8.46 14.43
CA ALA A 74 -1.06 -8.08 13.71
C ALA A 74 -1.12 -6.61 13.26
N TYR A 75 -2.28 -6.16 12.77
CA TYR A 75 -2.50 -4.77 12.37
C TYR A 75 -2.55 -3.83 13.56
N GLN A 76 -3.20 -4.22 14.64
CA GLN A 76 -3.30 -3.40 15.86
C GLN A 76 -1.90 -3.14 16.45
N GLU A 77 -1.07 -4.16 16.55
CA GLU A 77 0.30 -4.02 17.05
C GLU A 77 1.17 -3.19 16.10
N PHE A 78 1.01 -3.36 14.79
CA PHE A 78 1.70 -2.52 13.81
C PHE A 78 1.30 -1.04 13.93
N VAL A 79 -0.01 -0.74 13.99
CA VAL A 79 -0.52 0.63 14.13
C VAL A 79 -0.07 1.25 15.44
N LYS A 80 -0.09 0.49 16.54
CA LYS A 80 0.44 0.90 17.84
C LYS A 80 1.90 1.34 17.72
N ALA A 81 2.73 0.53 17.06
CA ALA A 81 4.13 0.86 16.81
C ALA A 81 4.31 2.11 15.94
N VAL A 82 3.52 2.26 14.86
CA VAL A 82 3.57 3.44 13.99
C VAL A 82 3.23 4.72 14.76
N ILE A 83 2.19 4.68 15.60
CA ILE A 83 1.80 5.83 16.43
C ILE A 83 2.91 6.19 17.42
N ALA A 84 3.50 5.20 18.10
CA ALA A 84 4.61 5.43 19.02
C ALA A 84 5.84 6.00 18.31
N TYR A 85 6.18 5.47 17.14
CA TYR A 85 7.28 5.95 16.30
C TYR A 85 7.06 7.41 15.87
N GLN A 86 5.84 7.74 15.43
CA GLN A 86 5.48 9.11 15.04
C GLN A 86 5.61 10.08 16.22
N LYS A 87 5.12 9.71 17.40
CA LYS A 87 5.26 10.52 18.63
C LYS A 87 6.72 10.78 18.94
N ARG A 88 7.56 9.74 18.91
CA ARG A 88 9.01 9.85 19.12
C ARG A 88 9.67 10.81 18.15
N LEU A 89 9.37 10.69 16.85
CA LEU A 89 9.90 11.61 15.83
C LEU A 89 9.46 13.06 16.07
N ASN A 90 8.22 13.28 16.47
CA ASN A 90 7.71 14.63 16.74
C ASN A 90 8.33 15.24 18.01
N SER A 91 8.57 14.43 19.05
CA SER A 91 9.30 14.86 20.25
C SER A 91 10.78 15.17 19.98
N SER A 92 11.42 14.43 19.06
CA SER A 92 12.81 14.70 18.64
C SER A 92 12.94 15.85 17.64
N LYS A 93 11.88 16.15 16.88
CA LYS A 93 11.80 17.31 15.97
C LYS A 93 11.27 18.56 16.68
N SER A 94 11.74 18.88 17.88
CA SER A 94 11.54 20.21 18.47
C SER A 94 12.34 21.25 17.68
N VAL A 95 11.90 21.54 16.46
CA VAL A 95 12.03 22.87 15.87
C VAL A 95 11.20 23.80 16.77
N PRO A 96 11.65 25.04 17.06
CA PRO A 96 10.93 25.91 17.99
C PRO A 96 9.47 26.00 17.59
N ALA A 97 8.58 25.90 18.57
CA ALA A 97 7.14 26.11 18.44
C ALA A 97 6.83 27.59 18.14
N GLY A 98 7.40 28.12 17.06
CA GLY A 98 6.89 29.29 16.38
C GLY A 98 5.83 28.85 15.36
N PRO A 99 4.82 29.68 15.08
CA PRO A 99 3.92 29.40 13.96
C PRO A 99 4.79 29.21 12.72
N VAL A 100 4.62 28.08 12.02
CA VAL A 100 5.15 27.96 10.65
C VAL A 100 4.43 29.07 9.89
N ILE A 101 5.12 30.18 9.65
CA ILE A 101 4.63 31.24 8.78
C ILE A 101 4.65 30.64 7.38
N LEU A 102 3.60 29.90 7.04
CA LEU A 102 3.32 29.57 5.66
C LEU A 102 3.07 30.92 4.99
N ASP A 103 3.96 31.29 4.08
CA ASP A 103 3.67 32.38 3.17
C ASP A 103 2.31 32.13 2.49
N GLN A 104 1.60 33.21 2.11
CA GLN A 104 0.29 33.13 1.50
C GLN A 104 0.26 32.16 0.31
N GLU A 105 1.37 32.04 -0.42
CA GLU A 105 1.50 31.08 -1.52
C GLU A 105 1.47 29.62 -1.04
N MET A 106 2.18 29.31 0.04
CA MET A 106 2.25 27.95 0.60
C MET A 106 0.91 27.52 1.23
N GLU A 107 0.19 28.46 1.87
CA GLU A 107 -1.15 28.15 2.40
C GLU A 107 -2.17 27.94 1.27
N LYS A 108 -2.06 28.68 0.16
CA LYS A 108 -2.86 28.43 -1.04
C LYS A 108 -2.59 27.03 -1.60
N LYS A 109 -1.30 26.66 -1.76
CA LYS A 109 -0.91 25.30 -2.21
C LYS A 109 -1.46 24.21 -1.28
N ARG A 110 -1.34 24.39 0.04
CA ARG A 110 -1.89 23.47 1.04
C ARG A 110 -3.39 23.27 0.88
N LYS A 111 -4.17 24.34 0.71
CA LYS A 111 -5.63 24.26 0.52
C LYS A 111 -6.02 23.54 -0.77
N VAL A 112 -5.28 23.77 -1.87
CA VAL A 112 -5.48 23.06 -3.14
C VAL A 112 -5.26 21.56 -2.94
N ILE A 113 -4.14 21.16 -2.32
CA ILE A 113 -3.84 19.75 -2.03
C ILE A 113 -4.96 19.08 -1.23
N LEU A 114 -5.41 19.72 -0.14
CA LEU A 114 -6.47 19.18 0.72
C LEU A 114 -7.80 19.01 -0.01
N ARG A 115 -8.16 19.99 -0.86
CA ARG A 115 -9.37 19.91 -1.70
C ARG A 115 -9.27 18.76 -2.69
N SER A 116 -8.12 18.59 -3.35
CA SER A 116 -7.90 17.51 -4.32
C SER A 116 -7.90 16.12 -3.66
N PHE A 117 -7.32 15.96 -2.46
CA PHE A 117 -7.41 14.71 -1.71
C PHE A 117 -8.85 14.40 -1.27
N SER A 118 -9.62 15.41 -0.86
CA SER A 118 -11.03 15.23 -0.54
C SER A 118 -11.83 14.76 -1.76
N LEU A 119 -11.55 15.32 -2.94
CA LEU A 119 -12.16 14.91 -4.20
C LEU A 119 -11.79 13.46 -4.54
N ALA A 120 -10.50 13.13 -4.49
CA ALA A 120 -10.00 11.77 -4.76
C ALA A 120 -10.61 10.74 -3.79
N LYS A 121 -10.72 11.08 -2.50
CA LYS A 121 -11.36 10.22 -1.49
C LYS A 121 -12.81 9.92 -1.86
N ASN A 122 -13.58 10.95 -2.23
CA ASN A 122 -14.98 10.78 -2.63
C ASN A 122 -15.13 9.88 -3.87
N ILE A 123 -14.19 9.94 -4.82
CA ILE A 123 -14.17 9.05 -5.99
C ILE A 123 -14.00 7.59 -5.58
N TYR A 124 -12.99 7.30 -4.75
CA TYR A 124 -12.70 5.94 -4.29
C TYR A 124 -13.87 5.32 -3.52
N THR A 125 -14.62 6.12 -2.77
CA THR A 125 -15.78 5.64 -2.02
C THR A 125 -17.06 5.52 -2.87
N THR A 126 -17.19 6.30 -3.95
CA THR A 126 -18.41 6.34 -4.79
C THR A 126 -18.42 5.27 -5.89
N GLY A 127 -17.25 4.74 -6.31
CA GLY A 127 -17.13 3.74 -7.39
C GLY A 127 -17.63 2.32 -7.08
N ARG A 128 -18.19 2.06 -5.89
CA ARG A 128 -18.68 0.74 -5.45
C ARG A 128 -20.18 0.48 -5.72
N GLY A 129 -20.78 1.23 -6.66
CA GLY A 129 -22.17 1.08 -7.07
C GLY A 129 -22.32 0.30 -8.38
N THR A 130 -22.89 -0.91 -8.27
CA THR A 130 -23.24 -1.89 -9.32
C THR A 130 -23.87 -1.31 -10.60
N LEU A 131 -23.36 -1.70 -11.79
CA LEU A 131 -24.16 -1.94 -13.01
C LEU A 131 -23.39 -2.87 -14.00
N PRO A 132 -24.07 -3.82 -14.70
CA PRO A 132 -23.43 -4.80 -15.59
C PRO A 132 -23.42 -4.32 -17.04
N TRP A 133 -22.26 -4.24 -17.72
CA TRP A 133 -22.21 -3.89 -19.15
C TRP A 133 -21.19 -4.68 -20.00
N LYS A 134 -21.62 -4.87 -21.26
CA LYS A 134 -21.24 -5.90 -22.25
C LYS A 134 -19.83 -5.76 -22.84
N GLU A 135 -19.14 -6.90 -22.90
CA GLU A 135 -18.02 -7.21 -23.78
C GLU A 135 -18.45 -7.18 -25.25
N SER A 136 -18.10 -6.16 -26.02
CA SER A 136 -18.17 -6.29 -27.49
C SER A 136 -17.29 -5.36 -28.32
N GLU A 137 -16.21 -4.76 -27.79
CA GLU A 137 -15.33 -3.89 -28.61
C GLU A 137 -13.82 -4.01 -28.36
N LEU A 138 -13.28 -5.13 -27.85
CA LEU A 138 -11.84 -5.22 -27.50
C LEU A 138 -11.07 -6.37 -28.18
N GLN A 139 -11.53 -6.84 -29.34
CA GLN A 139 -10.89 -7.93 -30.09
C GLN A 139 -9.88 -7.44 -31.16
N ALA A 140 -9.05 -6.46 -30.83
CA ALA A 140 -7.98 -6.00 -31.73
C ALA A 140 -6.59 -5.92 -31.06
N GLY A 141 -6.52 -5.92 -29.72
CA GLY A 141 -5.25 -5.80 -29.00
C GLY A 141 -4.64 -7.12 -28.50
N ALA A 142 -5.37 -8.24 -28.62
CA ALA A 142 -5.00 -9.52 -28.01
C ALA A 142 -4.11 -10.42 -28.89
N GLU A 143 -3.93 -10.10 -30.18
CA GLU A 143 -3.19 -10.96 -31.12
C GLU A 143 -1.68 -10.70 -31.18
N PHE A 144 -1.16 -9.72 -30.41
CA PHE A 144 0.25 -9.32 -30.50
C PHE A 144 1.20 -10.08 -29.55
N LEU A 145 0.70 -10.95 -28.66
CA LEU A 145 1.52 -11.57 -27.60
C LEU A 145 1.55 -13.11 -27.61
N GLU A 146 1.05 -13.77 -28.65
CA GLU A 146 1.11 -15.24 -28.77
C GLU A 146 2.44 -15.79 -29.32
N ALA A 147 3.43 -14.93 -29.57
CA ALA A 147 4.76 -15.39 -29.96
C ALA A 147 5.69 -15.47 -28.73
N GLU A 148 6.10 -16.70 -28.41
CA GLU A 148 7.16 -17.11 -27.48
C GLU A 148 6.80 -17.25 -25.99
N ALA A 149 6.43 -18.47 -25.57
CA ALA A 149 7.09 -19.15 -24.46
C ALA A 149 6.70 -20.64 -24.39
N ASP A 150 7.73 -21.47 -24.45
CA ASP A 150 7.71 -22.93 -24.40
C ASP A 150 7.26 -23.48 -23.02
N GLY A 151 6.33 -24.43 -23.06
CA GLY A 151 6.29 -25.68 -22.29
C GLY A 151 6.48 -25.70 -20.75
N ARG A 152 5.36 -25.97 -20.06
CA ARG A 152 5.19 -26.76 -18.81
C ARG A 152 5.11 -26.09 -17.43
N ASN A 153 5.25 -24.77 -17.29
CA ASN A 153 4.79 -24.04 -16.07
C ASN A 153 3.82 -22.88 -16.39
N SER A 154 3.31 -22.87 -17.62
CA SER A 154 2.69 -21.71 -18.23
C SER A 154 1.29 -21.40 -17.70
N GLU A 155 0.44 -22.41 -17.49
CA GLU A 155 -0.99 -22.19 -17.28
C GLU A 155 -1.29 -21.39 -16.00
N ARG A 156 -0.57 -21.68 -14.90
CA ARG A 156 -0.81 -21.00 -13.60
C ARG A 156 -0.22 -19.60 -13.54
N MET A 157 0.91 -19.37 -14.21
CA MET A 157 1.49 -18.03 -14.39
C MET A 157 0.70 -17.18 -15.39
N GLN A 158 0.12 -17.80 -16.42
CA GLN A 158 -0.80 -17.15 -17.34
C GLN A 158 -2.10 -16.74 -16.65
N VAL A 159 -2.64 -17.57 -15.74
CA VAL A 159 -3.83 -17.22 -14.96
C VAL A 159 -3.54 -16.05 -14.02
N LEU A 160 -2.43 -16.06 -13.28
CA LEU A 160 -2.07 -14.95 -12.39
C LEU A 160 -1.76 -13.66 -13.17
N HIS A 161 -1.05 -13.75 -14.30
CA HIS A 161 -0.84 -12.60 -15.18
C HIS A 161 -2.17 -12.09 -15.76
N ARG A 162 -3.07 -12.96 -16.20
CA ARG A 162 -4.43 -12.57 -16.62
C ARG A 162 -5.22 -11.94 -15.49
N GLU A 163 -5.17 -12.46 -14.28
CA GLU A 163 -5.89 -11.90 -13.13
C GLU A 163 -5.35 -10.53 -12.74
N ILE A 164 -4.03 -10.35 -12.68
CA ILE A 164 -3.39 -9.05 -12.43
C ILE A 164 -3.67 -8.08 -13.59
N GLU A 165 -3.66 -8.56 -14.83
CA GLU A 165 -3.96 -7.77 -16.02
C GLU A 165 -5.43 -7.36 -16.06
N VAL A 166 -6.35 -8.26 -15.71
CA VAL A 166 -7.79 -7.99 -15.55
C VAL A 166 -8.00 -6.99 -14.42
N GLU A 167 -7.40 -7.17 -13.25
CA GLU A 167 -7.51 -6.22 -12.14
C GLU A 167 -6.91 -4.85 -12.51
N CYS A 168 -5.79 -4.81 -13.22
CA CYS A 168 -5.18 -3.58 -13.72
C CYS A 168 -6.03 -2.92 -14.82
N ARG A 169 -6.68 -3.72 -15.67
CA ARG A 169 -7.58 -3.27 -16.74
C ARG A 169 -8.89 -2.76 -16.18
N GLU A 170 -9.50 -3.45 -15.22
CA GLU A 170 -10.67 -2.99 -14.47
C GLU A 170 -10.37 -1.67 -13.76
N ARG A 171 -9.19 -1.55 -13.13
CA ARG A 171 -8.75 -0.28 -12.53
C ARG A 171 -8.53 0.83 -13.56
N ARG A 172 -8.09 0.52 -14.79
CA ARG A 172 -7.94 1.49 -15.88
C ARG A 172 -9.29 1.93 -16.45
N VAL A 173 -10.17 0.99 -16.76
CA VAL A 173 -11.54 1.24 -17.25
C VAL A 173 -12.36 2.00 -16.22
N SER A 174 -12.21 1.67 -14.93
CA SER A 174 -12.84 2.42 -13.83
C SER A 174 -12.34 3.86 -13.76
N LYS A 175 -11.02 4.09 -13.88
CA LYS A 175 -10.44 5.44 -13.92
C LYS A 175 -10.93 6.25 -15.12
N GLU A 176 -10.97 5.66 -16.31
CA GLU A 176 -11.44 6.32 -17.54
C GLU A 176 -12.95 6.61 -17.49
N SER A 177 -13.75 5.68 -16.99
CA SER A 177 -15.20 5.86 -16.79
C SER A 177 -15.52 6.95 -15.78
N VAL A 178 -14.73 7.05 -14.71
CA VAL A 178 -14.88 8.08 -13.68
C VAL A 178 -14.46 9.45 -14.24
N MET A 179 -13.31 9.54 -14.89
CA MET A 179 -12.83 10.80 -15.48
C MET A 179 -13.79 11.32 -16.56
N GLY A 180 -14.41 10.44 -17.34
CA GLY A 180 -15.44 10.81 -18.32
C GLY A 180 -16.72 11.41 -17.74
N LYS A 181 -16.98 11.23 -16.43
CA LYS A 181 -18.15 11.78 -15.72
C LYS A 181 -17.86 13.06 -14.95
N MET A 182 -16.60 13.50 -14.93
CA MET A 182 -16.18 14.68 -14.18
C MET A 182 -16.45 15.97 -14.96
N SER A 183 -16.73 17.05 -14.24
CA SER A 183 -16.76 18.39 -14.85
C SER A 183 -15.34 18.82 -15.26
N VAL A 184 -15.26 19.79 -16.17
CA VAL A 184 -13.97 20.34 -16.63
C VAL A 184 -13.17 20.92 -15.45
N GLU A 185 -13.84 21.54 -14.48
CA GLU A 185 -13.21 22.07 -13.26
C GLU A 185 -12.64 20.94 -12.38
N GLN A 186 -13.36 19.82 -12.25
CA GLN A 186 -12.91 18.67 -11.46
C GLN A 186 -11.71 17.97 -12.11
N LEU A 187 -11.70 17.84 -13.44
CA LEU A 187 -10.57 17.30 -14.18
C LEU A 187 -9.34 18.21 -14.06
N SER A 188 -9.54 19.53 -14.12
CA SER A 188 -8.47 20.52 -13.92
C SER A 188 -7.89 20.46 -12.49
N ASP A 189 -8.75 20.38 -11.47
CA ASP A 189 -8.35 20.22 -10.07
C ASP A 189 -7.57 18.90 -9.84
N PHE A 190 -7.94 17.83 -10.55
CA PHE A 190 -7.24 16.54 -10.49
C PHE A 190 -5.88 16.58 -11.20
N MET A 191 -5.80 17.15 -12.42
CA MET A 191 -4.53 17.30 -13.14
C MET A 191 -3.54 18.20 -12.40
N SER A 192 -4.00 19.33 -11.87
CA SER A 192 -3.16 20.24 -11.08
C SER A 192 -2.60 19.57 -9.82
N PHE A 193 -3.37 18.68 -9.19
CA PHE A 193 -2.89 17.85 -8.08
C PHE A 193 -1.74 16.92 -8.49
N TYR A 194 -1.86 16.18 -9.60
CA TYR A 194 -0.77 15.30 -10.05
C TYR A 194 0.51 16.08 -10.39
N HIS A 195 0.38 17.23 -11.06
CA HIS A 195 1.52 18.09 -11.33
C HIS A 195 2.18 18.58 -10.03
N MET A 196 1.39 18.99 -9.04
CA MET A 196 1.92 19.45 -7.77
C MET A 196 2.62 18.32 -6.99
N MET A 197 2.04 17.11 -6.98
CA MET A 197 2.67 15.95 -6.35
C MET A 197 3.97 15.57 -7.06
N ALA A 198 3.99 15.56 -8.39
CA ALA A 198 5.21 15.30 -9.16
C ALA A 198 6.31 16.31 -8.83
N GLN A 199 5.97 17.60 -8.73
CA GLN A 199 6.91 18.65 -8.37
C GLN A 199 7.45 18.48 -6.94
N ILE A 200 6.58 18.25 -5.95
CA ILE A 200 7.00 18.04 -4.55
C ILE A 200 7.91 16.82 -4.43
N CYS A 201 7.57 15.72 -5.11
CA CYS A 201 8.40 14.53 -5.15
C CYS A 201 9.77 14.83 -5.79
N SER A 202 9.83 15.55 -6.90
CA SER A 202 11.09 15.96 -7.55
C SER A 202 11.94 16.81 -6.60
N GLU A 203 11.37 17.88 -6.02
CA GLU A 203 12.07 18.75 -5.08
C GLU A 203 12.59 17.99 -3.85
N THR A 204 11.81 17.04 -3.34
CA THR A 204 12.20 16.23 -2.18
C THR A 204 13.33 15.27 -2.53
N LEU A 205 13.29 14.65 -3.72
CA LEU A 205 14.35 13.78 -4.22
C LEU A 205 15.64 14.57 -4.48
N GLU A 206 15.54 15.74 -5.11
CA GLU A 206 16.67 16.65 -5.36
C GLU A 206 17.31 17.14 -4.06
N ARG A 207 16.52 17.54 -3.05
CA ARG A 207 17.05 17.91 -1.73
C ARG A 207 17.77 16.76 -1.04
N LYS A 208 17.26 15.53 -1.17
CA LYS A 208 17.94 14.34 -0.63
C LYS A 208 19.24 14.06 -1.37
N LEU A 209 19.26 14.15 -2.70
CA LEU A 209 20.47 13.96 -3.50
C LEU A 209 21.53 15.02 -3.20
N ASN A 210 21.15 16.29 -3.11
CA ASN A 210 22.07 17.39 -2.80
C ASN A 210 22.53 17.39 -1.32
N GLY A 211 21.73 16.85 -0.40
CA GLY A 211 22.13 16.61 0.97
C GLY A 211 23.18 15.50 1.11
N ILE A 212 23.19 14.52 0.19
CA ILE A 212 24.17 13.43 0.17
C ILE A 212 25.51 13.87 -0.43
N VAL A 213 25.52 14.85 -1.34
CA VAL A 213 26.74 15.34 -2.02
C VAL A 213 27.55 16.32 -1.16
N ASN A 214 27.00 16.85 -0.07
CA ASN A 214 27.64 17.87 0.77
C ASN A 214 28.08 17.37 2.15
N ASP A 215 28.19 16.05 2.38
CA ASP A 215 28.89 15.49 3.54
C ASP A 215 30.34 15.14 3.14
N PRO A 216 31.36 15.93 3.53
CA PRO A 216 32.75 15.67 3.21
C PRO A 216 33.46 14.76 4.25
N ASP A 217 32.73 13.95 5.01
CA ASP A 217 33.30 12.97 5.93
C ASP A 217 32.62 11.60 5.80
N SER A 218 33.15 10.78 4.89
CA SER A 218 33.09 9.31 4.90
C SER A 218 34.42 8.76 4.40
#